data_AF-A0A8T5KAQ8-F1
#
_entry.id   AF-A0A8T5KAQ8-F1
#
_cell.length_a   1.000
_cell.length_b   1.000
_cell.length_c   1.000
_cell.angle_alpha   90.00
_cell.angle_beta   90.00
_cell.angle_gamma   90.00
#
_symmetry.space_group_name_H-M   'P 1'
#
loop_
_entity.id
_entity.type
_entity.pdbx_description
1 polymer ?
#
loop_
_entity_poly.entity_id
_entity_poly.type
_entity_poly.pdbx_seq_one_letter_code
_entity_poly.pdbx_strand_id
1 'polypeptide(L)' 'QWGDQIPIGVFYKSDEPPYRENFPALKKGMLVNQPLRRDMEKLFREFM' A
#
# COMPACT_ATOMS: atom_id res chain seq x y z
N GLN A 1 10.90 -24.31 -18.43
CA GLN A 1 11.06 -25.63 -19.08
C GLN A 1 9.96 -25.75 -20.11
N TRP A 2 10.33 -25.88 -21.37
CA TRP A 2 9.38 -26.14 -22.43
C TRP A 2 9.88 -27.41 -23.13
N GLY A 3 9.09 -28.47 -23.08
CA GLY A 3 9.50 -29.85 -23.36
C GLY A 3 8.78 -30.83 -22.42
N ASP A 4 9.27 -32.06 -22.29
CA ASP A 4 8.57 -33.17 -21.62
C ASP A 4 8.58 -33.12 -20.08
N GLN A 5 9.24 -32.13 -19.47
CA GLN A 5 9.38 -32.02 -18.02
C GLN A 5 8.60 -30.83 -17.46
N ILE A 6 7.79 -31.11 -16.43
CA ILE A 6 7.03 -30.11 -15.69
C ILE A 6 8.00 -29.38 -14.75
N PRO A 7 8.17 -28.06 -14.88
CA PRO A 7 8.96 -27.31 -13.91
C PRO A 7 8.20 -27.17 -12.59
N ILE A 8 8.89 -27.44 -11.48
CA ILE A 8 8.32 -27.40 -10.14
C ILE A 8 9.13 -26.41 -9.30
N GLY A 9 8.44 -25.54 -8.56
CA GLY A 9 9.05 -24.58 -7.63
C GLY A 9 8.67 -23.13 -7.89
N VAL A 10 9.36 -22.22 -7.22
CA VAL A 10 9.18 -20.77 -7.40
C VAL A 10 10.00 -20.31 -8.60
N PHE A 11 9.32 -19.87 -9.64
CA PHE A 11 9.95 -19.38 -10.88
C PHE A 11 10.58 -18.00 -10.72
N TYR A 12 9.94 -17.17 -9.90
CA TYR A 12 10.33 -15.79 -9.71
C TYR A 12 9.87 -15.31 -8.35
N LYS A 13 10.73 -14.53 -7.71
CA LYS A 13 10.43 -13.79 -6.49
C LYS A 13 11.10 -12.43 -6.61
N SER A 14 10.36 -11.37 -6.29
CA SER A 14 10.89 -10.03 -6.10
C SER A 14 10.54 -9.54 -4.70
N ASP A 15 11.39 -8.67 -4.17
CA ASP A 15 11.21 -8.02 -2.87
C ASP A 15 10.86 -6.53 -3.07
N GLU A 16 9.96 -6.25 -4.02
CA GLU A 16 9.47 -4.89 -4.26
C GLU A 16 8.52 -4.45 -3.14
N PRO A 17 8.50 -3.14 -2.80
CA PRO A 17 7.53 -2.62 -1.87
C PRO A 17 6.10 -2.93 -2.33
N PRO A 18 5.23 -3.47 -1.45
CA PRO A 18 3.82 -3.66 -1.78
C PRO A 18 3.16 -2.30 -2.05
N TYR A 19 2.19 -2.28 -2.97
CA TYR A 19 1.47 -1.08 -3.40
C TYR A 19 1.06 -0.12 -2.25
N ARG A 20 0.63 -0.68 -1.11
CA ARG A 20 0.23 0.08 0.09
C ARG A 20 1.32 1.00 0.67
N GLU A 21 2.59 0.66 0.50
CA GLU A 21 3.72 1.45 1.03
C GLU A 21 3.92 2.76 0.28
N ASN A 22 3.32 2.89 -0.90
CA ASN A 22 3.35 4.13 -1.69
C ASN A 22 2.38 5.20 -1.17
N PHE A 23 1.55 4.91 -0.15
CA PHE A 23 0.51 5.81 0.32
C PHE A 23 0.83 6.42 1.69
N PRO A 24 1.14 7.73 1.77
CA PRO A 24 1.37 8.41 3.05
C PRO A 24 0.20 8.30 4.03
N ALA A 25 -1.04 8.24 3.53
CA ALA A 25 -2.24 8.09 4.33
C ALA A 25 -2.32 6.76 5.10
N LEU A 26 -1.62 5.73 4.64
CA LEU A 26 -1.61 4.40 5.25
C LEU A 26 -0.46 4.21 6.27
N LYS A 27 0.40 5.22 6.47
CA LYS A 27 1.49 5.17 7.46
C LYS A 27 1.00 4.93 8.89
N LYS A 28 -0.25 5.30 9.19
CA LYS A 28 -0.89 5.09 10.49
C LYS A 28 -1.66 3.77 10.59
N GLY A 29 -1.53 2.89 9.60
CA GLY A 29 -2.28 1.63 9.48
C GLY A 29 -3.48 1.73 8.53
N MET A 30 -4.30 0.66 8.50
CA MET A 30 -5.45 0.57 7.61
C MET A 30 -6.47 1.68 7.89
N LEU A 31 -7.02 2.29 6.84
CA LEU A 31 -7.98 3.40 6.97
C LEU A 31 -9.22 3.04 7.79
N VAL A 32 -9.70 1.78 7.70
CA VAL A 32 -10.86 1.29 8.46
C VAL A 32 -10.67 1.39 9.98
N ASN A 33 -9.41 1.36 10.45
CA ASN A 33 -9.08 1.46 11.87
C ASN A 33 -8.71 2.89 12.28
N GLN A 34 -8.63 3.82 11.34
CA GLN A 34 -8.27 5.20 11.64
C GLN A 34 -9.51 6.00 12.08
N PRO A 35 -9.37 6.95 13.02
CA PRO A 35 -10.46 7.85 13.39
C PRO A 35 -11.01 8.62 12.19
N LEU A 36 -12.34 8.71 12.08
CA LEU A 36 -13.00 9.47 10.99
C LEU A 36 -12.91 10.98 11.17
N ARG A 37 -12.68 11.47 12.40
CA ARG A 37 -12.59 12.90 12.69
C ARG A 37 -11.27 13.46 12.16
N ARG A 38 -11.36 14.47 11.29
CA ARG A 38 -10.23 15.22 10.76
C ARG A 38 -10.17 16.60 11.40
N ASP A 39 -8.97 17.06 11.72
CA ASP A 39 -8.72 18.45 12.05
C ASP A 39 -8.63 19.25 10.75
N MET A 40 -9.64 20.10 10.54
CA MET A 40 -9.77 20.92 9.35
C MET A 40 -9.40 22.38 9.62
N GLU A 41 -9.02 22.74 10.85
CA GLU A 41 -8.76 24.15 11.20
C GLU A 41 -7.64 24.75 10.35
N LYS A 42 -6.57 23.99 10.15
CA LYS A 42 -5.45 24.42 9.32
C LYS A 42 -5.90 24.66 7.87
N LEU A 43 -6.68 23.75 7.31
CA LEU A 43 -7.19 23.88 5.94
C LEU A 43 -8.09 25.11 5.80
N PHE A 44 -8.99 25.34 6.77
CA PHE A 44 -9.86 26.50 6.74
C PHE A 44 -9.10 27.82 6.87
N ARG A 45 -8.06 27.89 7.72
CA ARG A 45 -7.19 29.07 7.81
C ARG A 45 -6.40 29.35 6.53
N GLU A 46 -6.02 28.33 5.77
CA GLU A 46 -5.19 28.46 4.57
C GLU A 46 -6.01 28.76 3.30
N PHE A 47 -7.28 28.35 3.24
CA PHE A 47 -8.07 28.36 2.00
C PHE A 47 -9.45 29.02 2.08
N MET A 48 -9.87 29.54 3.25
CA MET A 48 -11.04 30.40 3.42
C MET A 48 -10.63 31.73 4.08
#